data_AF-A0A7S7ZMR5-F1
#
_entry.id   AF-A0A7S7ZMR5-F1
#
_cell.length_a   1.000
_cell.length_b   1.000
_cell.length_c   1.000
_cell.angle_alpha   90.00
_cell.angle_beta   90.00
_cell.angle_gamma   90.00
#
_symmetry.space_group_name_H-M   'P 1'
#
loop_
_entity.id
_entity.type
_entity.pdbx_description
1 polymer ?
#
loop_
_entity_poly.entity_id
_entity_poly.type
_entity_poly.pdbx_seq_one_letter_code
_entity_poly.pdbx_strand_id
1 'polypeptide(L)'
;MLRDGKYAAWFRTPLGQGTGLVELVDGRISGRDSFFTYGGSYQVDQQHFNGVLTVKRHTEGNPSVFGPDEVEVGLSGVCNGAVATCSGTAREVPEIKFEATLIYSQEEAVAVDSKCAIVKLNADKLPKALDNRSRPRPPFAPPRPPAS
;
A
#
# COMPACT_ATOMS: atom_id res chain seq x y z
N MET A 1 0.85 -24.93 -0.80
CA MET A 1 -0.04 -24.27 0.16
C MET A 1 0.36 -22.82 0.29
N LEU A 2 -0.63 -21.94 0.43
CA LEU A 2 -0.41 -20.52 0.69
C LEU A 2 0.32 -20.36 2.03
N ARG A 3 1.40 -19.59 2.05
CA ARG A 3 2.27 -19.46 3.22
C ARG A 3 1.96 -18.18 3.98
N ASP A 4 2.27 -18.17 5.26
CA ASP A 4 2.26 -16.94 6.02
C ASP A 4 3.49 -16.09 5.65
N GLY A 5 3.29 -14.77 5.61
CA GLY A 5 4.31 -13.78 5.31
C GLY A 5 3.84 -12.67 4.37
N LYS A 6 4.81 -11.96 3.81
CA LYS A 6 4.60 -10.79 2.96
C LYS A 6 4.55 -11.17 1.48
N TYR A 7 3.69 -10.48 0.75
CA TYR A 7 3.43 -10.69 -0.65
C TYR A 7 3.38 -9.35 -1.38
N ALA A 8 4.08 -9.27 -2.50
CA ALA A 8 3.78 -8.25 -3.49
C ALA A 8 2.49 -8.66 -4.21
N ALA A 9 1.53 -7.74 -4.29
CA ALA A 9 0.26 -7.96 -4.97
C ALA A 9 0.24 -7.14 -6.25
N TRP A 10 -0.06 -7.78 -7.37
CA TRP A 10 -0.52 -7.12 -8.60
C TRP A 10 -1.97 -7.48 -8.82
N PHE A 11 -2.81 -6.50 -9.11
CA PHE A 11 -4.24 -6.72 -9.24
C PHE A 11 -4.86 -5.86 -10.35
N ARG A 12 -5.98 -6.34 -10.88
CA ARG A 12 -6.73 -5.67 -11.94
C ARG A 12 -8.23 -5.89 -11.85
N THR A 13 -8.94 -4.96 -12.45
CA THR A 13 -10.36 -4.99 -12.79
C THR A 13 -10.53 -4.44 -14.21
N PRO A 14 -11.74 -4.50 -14.82
CA PRO A 14 -12.00 -3.78 -16.07
C PRO A 14 -11.80 -2.26 -16.00
N LEU A 15 -11.86 -1.67 -14.80
CA LEU A 15 -11.71 -0.22 -14.60
C LEU A 15 -10.25 0.22 -14.44
N GLY A 16 -9.35 -0.69 -14.05
CA GLY A 16 -7.95 -0.34 -13.82
C GLY A 16 -7.11 -1.46 -13.22
N GLN A 17 -5.86 -1.14 -12.90
CA GLN A 17 -4.91 -2.06 -12.27
C GLN A 17 -4.08 -1.32 -11.22
N GLY A 18 -3.48 -2.08 -10.32
CA GLY A 18 -2.64 -1.53 -9.26
C GLY A 18 -1.70 -2.57 -8.67
N THR A 19 -0.87 -2.07 -7.76
CA THR A 19 0.07 -2.87 -6.98
C THR A 19 -0.02 -2.50 -5.52
N GLY A 20 0.18 -3.47 -4.64
CA GLY A 20 0.17 -3.25 -3.21
C GLY A 20 1.02 -4.27 -2.47
N LEU A 21 1.10 -4.09 -1.15
CA LEU A 21 1.71 -5.06 -0.24
C LEU A 21 0.62 -5.74 0.57
N VAL A 22 0.69 -7.06 0.65
CA VAL A 22 -0.22 -7.88 1.45
C VAL A 22 0.60 -8.74 2.40
N GLU A 23 0.15 -8.83 3.65
CA GLU A 23 0.68 -9.73 4.66
C GLU A 23 -0.44 -10.69 5.08
N LEU A 24 -0.12 -11.98 4.98
CA LEU A 24 -1.00 -13.09 5.33
C LEU A 24 -0.42 -13.76 6.58
N VAL A 25 -1.15 -13.73 7.69
CA VAL A 25 -0.69 -14.33 8.96
C VAL A 25 -1.90 -14.89 9.69
N ASP A 26 -1.83 -16.14 10.12
CA ASP A 26 -2.83 -16.79 10.97
C ASP A 26 -4.27 -16.65 10.43
N GLY A 27 -4.46 -16.80 9.11
CA GLY A 27 -5.77 -16.68 8.48
C GLY A 27 -6.29 -15.24 8.35
N ARG A 28 -5.45 -14.23 8.62
CA ARG A 28 -5.78 -12.81 8.48
C ARG A 28 -5.07 -12.18 7.30
N ILE A 29 -5.81 -11.33 6.58
CA ILE A 29 -5.28 -10.48 5.51
C ILE A 29 -5.06 -9.09 6.09
N SER A 30 -3.88 -8.52 5.85
CA SER A 30 -3.62 -7.10 6.04
C SER A 30 -2.76 -6.57 4.92
N GLY A 31 -2.85 -5.29 4.61
CA GLY A 31 -2.05 -4.73 3.52
C GLY A 31 -2.40 -3.29 3.22
N ARG A 32 -1.70 -2.74 2.23
CA ARG A 32 -1.95 -1.39 1.71
C ARG A 32 -1.33 -1.17 0.36
N ASP A 33 -1.81 -0.13 -0.30
CA ASP A 33 -1.13 0.58 -1.37
C ASP A 33 -1.01 2.07 -1.00
N SER A 34 -0.78 2.91 -2.02
CA SER A 34 -0.63 4.36 -1.85
C SER A 34 -1.89 5.07 -1.35
N PHE A 35 -3.09 4.53 -1.60
CA PHE A 35 -4.38 5.18 -1.34
C PHE A 35 -5.34 4.35 -0.49
N PHE A 36 -5.19 3.01 -0.50
CA PHE A 36 -6.10 2.05 0.12
C PHE A 36 -5.40 1.14 1.11
N THR A 37 -6.14 0.77 2.15
CA THR A 37 -5.79 -0.29 3.10
C THR A 37 -6.59 -1.54 2.79
N TYR A 38 -5.95 -2.68 3.01
CA TYR A 38 -6.53 -4.01 2.82
C TYR A 38 -6.65 -4.69 4.17
N GLY A 39 -7.78 -5.35 4.40
CA GLY A 39 -8.02 -6.17 5.58
C GLY A 39 -8.87 -7.38 5.23
N GLY A 40 -8.98 -8.33 6.15
CA GLY A 40 -9.92 -9.43 6.02
C GLY A 40 -9.37 -10.75 6.52
N SER A 41 -9.88 -11.85 5.97
CA SER A 41 -9.53 -13.20 6.40
C SER A 41 -9.41 -14.16 5.22
N TYR A 42 -8.65 -15.23 5.42
CA TYR A 42 -8.51 -16.31 4.45
C TYR A 42 -8.50 -17.68 5.16
N GLN A 43 -8.88 -18.70 4.40
CA GLN A 43 -8.81 -20.10 4.77
C GLN A 43 -8.14 -20.85 3.63
N VAL A 44 -7.24 -21.76 3.97
CA VAL A 44 -6.45 -22.53 3.00
C VAL A 44 -6.90 -23.99 3.06
N ASP A 45 -7.14 -24.56 1.89
CA ASP A 45 -7.36 -25.99 1.69
C ASP A 45 -6.38 -26.51 0.64
N GLN A 46 -5.30 -27.14 1.11
CA GLN A 46 -4.20 -27.66 0.29
C GLN A 46 -3.55 -26.62 -0.64
N GLN A 47 -3.98 -26.58 -1.91
CA GLN A 47 -3.53 -25.63 -2.92
C GLN A 47 -4.55 -24.53 -3.18
N HIS A 48 -5.79 -24.69 -2.73
CA HIS A 48 -6.85 -23.70 -2.86
C HIS A 48 -6.90 -22.83 -1.62
N PHE A 49 -7.41 -21.61 -1.77
CA PHE A 49 -7.76 -20.77 -0.64
C PHE A 49 -8.99 -19.94 -0.98
N ASN A 50 -9.77 -19.64 0.05
CA ASN A 50 -10.87 -18.70 -0.01
C ASN A 50 -10.62 -17.58 0.98
N GLY A 51 -11.17 -16.40 0.73
CA GLY A 51 -11.03 -15.29 1.65
C GLY A 51 -12.04 -14.19 1.41
N VAL A 52 -12.07 -13.28 2.37
CA VAL A 52 -12.82 -12.04 2.29
C VAL A 52 -11.81 -10.91 2.40
N LEU A 53 -11.82 -9.99 1.44
CA LEU A 53 -10.95 -8.83 1.37
C LEU A 53 -11.80 -7.56 1.49
N THR A 54 -11.56 -6.78 2.53
CA THR A 54 -12.07 -5.42 2.68
C THR A 54 -11.03 -4.44 2.18
N VAL A 55 -11.45 -3.54 1.29
CA VAL A 55 -10.63 -2.44 0.77
C VAL A 55 -11.25 -1.15 1.25
N LYS A 56 -10.44 -0.25 1.83
CA LYS A 56 -10.90 1.04 2.34
C LYS A 56 -9.89 2.13 2.02
N ARG A 57 -10.34 3.26 1.50
CA ARG A 57 -9.47 4.43 1.27
C ARG A 57 -8.95 4.99 2.60
N HIS A 58 -7.66 5.30 2.64
CA HIS A 58 -7.02 6.04 3.74
C HIS A 58 -6.43 7.38 3.29
N THR A 59 -6.15 7.54 1.99
CA THR A 59 -5.59 8.76 1.42
C THR A 59 -6.33 9.15 0.14
N GLU A 60 -6.62 10.43 -0.01
CA GLU A 60 -7.19 10.98 -1.25
C GLU A 60 -6.19 10.85 -2.42
N GLY A 61 -6.71 10.61 -3.62
CA GLY A 61 -5.87 10.47 -4.80
C GLY A 61 -6.59 9.73 -5.90
N ASN A 62 -5.90 8.77 -6.54
CA ASN A 62 -6.48 8.07 -7.68
C ASN A 62 -7.78 7.33 -7.30
N PRO A 63 -8.74 7.22 -8.23
CA PRO A 63 -9.95 6.44 -8.02
C PRO A 63 -9.66 4.97 -7.68
N SER A 64 -10.57 4.35 -6.94
CA SER A 64 -10.52 2.92 -6.68
C SER A 64 -10.63 2.12 -7.97
N VAL A 65 -9.88 1.01 -8.07
CA VAL A 65 -10.05 0.05 -9.19
C VAL A 65 -11.42 -0.63 -9.16
N PHE A 66 -12.18 -0.52 -8.07
CA PHE A 66 -13.55 -1.01 -7.96
C PHE A 66 -14.60 0.05 -8.28
N GLY A 67 -14.24 1.33 -8.35
CA GLY A 67 -15.18 2.45 -8.36
C GLY A 67 -15.42 3.01 -6.95
N PRO A 68 -16.15 2.30 -6.06
CA PRO A 68 -16.33 2.73 -4.67
C PRO A 68 -15.03 2.67 -3.86
N ASP A 69 -14.94 3.55 -2.87
CA ASP A 69 -13.77 3.68 -2.00
C ASP A 69 -13.74 2.71 -0.82
N GLU A 70 -14.86 2.05 -0.56
CA GLU A 70 -15.01 0.99 0.45
C GLU A 70 -15.76 -0.18 -0.18
N VAL A 71 -15.11 -1.33 -0.26
CA VAL A 71 -15.69 -2.56 -0.85
C VAL A 71 -15.30 -3.80 -0.07
N GLU A 72 -16.17 -4.82 -0.09
CA GLU A 72 -15.88 -6.16 0.39
C GLU A 72 -15.89 -7.15 -0.78
N VAL A 73 -14.77 -7.85 -0.97
CA VAL A 73 -14.51 -8.76 -2.08
C VAL A 73 -14.43 -10.19 -1.58
N GLY A 74 -15.26 -11.07 -2.12
CA GLY A 74 -15.11 -12.51 -1.92
C GLY A 74 -14.05 -13.06 -2.87
N LEU A 75 -13.01 -13.70 -2.33
CA LEU A 75 -11.88 -14.21 -3.09
C LEU A 75 -11.84 -15.74 -3.08
N SER A 76 -11.53 -16.31 -4.23
CA SER A 76 -11.12 -17.71 -4.37
C SER A 76 -9.88 -17.78 -5.23
N GLY A 77 -8.93 -18.62 -4.83
CA GLY A 77 -7.64 -18.69 -5.50
C GLY A 77 -6.91 -20.00 -5.33
N VAL A 78 -5.80 -20.09 -6.04
CA VAL A 78 -4.87 -21.23 -6.03
C VAL A 78 -3.46 -20.75 -5.75
N CYS A 79 -2.69 -21.56 -5.04
CA CYS A 79 -1.29 -21.32 -4.73
C CYS A 79 -0.40 -22.33 -5.46
N ASN A 80 0.57 -21.81 -6.22
CA ASN A 80 1.59 -22.58 -6.90
C ASN A 80 3.00 -22.09 -6.48
N GLY A 81 3.60 -22.78 -5.51
CA GLY A 81 4.94 -22.46 -5.02
C GLY A 81 4.99 -21.09 -4.32
N ALA A 82 5.73 -20.16 -4.91
CA ALA A 82 5.89 -18.78 -4.41
C ALA A 82 4.86 -17.79 -4.98
N VAL A 83 4.00 -18.24 -5.89
CA VAL A 83 2.98 -17.39 -6.52
C VAL A 83 1.60 -17.93 -6.18
N ALA A 84 0.67 -17.05 -5.85
CA ALA A 84 -0.73 -17.37 -5.70
C ALA A 84 -1.58 -16.47 -6.60
N THR A 85 -2.61 -17.01 -7.21
CA THR A 85 -3.57 -16.25 -8.02
C THR A 85 -4.94 -16.38 -7.40
N CYS A 86 -5.68 -15.28 -7.32
CA CYS A 86 -7.07 -15.29 -6.88
C CYS A 86 -7.92 -14.37 -7.75
N SER A 87 -9.21 -14.64 -7.73
CA SER A 87 -10.22 -13.81 -8.35
C SER A 87 -11.44 -13.71 -7.45
N GLY A 88 -12.24 -12.68 -7.69
CA GLY A 88 -13.39 -12.39 -6.86
C GLY A 88 -14.29 -11.32 -7.45
N THR A 89 -15.34 -11.02 -6.71
CA THR A 89 -16.26 -9.91 -7.01
C THR A 89 -16.51 -9.10 -5.75
N ALA A 90 -16.61 -7.79 -5.91
CA ALA A 90 -17.01 -6.89 -4.84
C ALA A 90 -18.52 -7.01 -4.60
N ARG A 91 -18.96 -7.02 -3.35
CA ARG A 91 -20.40 -7.07 -3.01
C ARG A 91 -21.15 -5.84 -3.47
N GLU A 92 -20.49 -4.69 -3.42
CA GLU A 92 -21.02 -3.38 -3.79
C GLU A 92 -21.12 -3.22 -5.30
N VAL A 93 -20.25 -3.90 -6.05
CA VAL A 93 -20.25 -3.89 -7.52
C VAL A 93 -20.00 -5.30 -8.07
N PRO A 94 -21.01 -6.19 -8.03
CA PRO A 94 -20.86 -7.59 -8.44
C PRO A 94 -20.49 -7.79 -9.91
N GLU A 95 -20.72 -6.78 -10.75
CA GLU A 95 -20.40 -6.77 -12.17
C GLU A 95 -18.89 -6.65 -12.44
N ILE A 96 -18.12 -6.15 -11.47
CA ILE A 96 -16.68 -5.95 -11.60
C ILE A 96 -15.94 -7.17 -11.08
N LYS A 97 -15.34 -7.91 -12.03
CA LYS A 97 -14.43 -9.00 -11.70
C LYS A 97 -13.08 -8.45 -11.28
N PHE A 98 -12.62 -8.90 -10.11
CA PHE A 98 -11.29 -8.64 -9.57
C PHE A 98 -10.39 -9.85 -9.78
N GLU A 99 -9.14 -9.60 -10.17
CA GLU A 99 -8.10 -10.61 -10.29
C GLU A 99 -6.82 -10.11 -9.63
N ALA A 100 -6.15 -10.96 -8.87
CA ALA A 100 -4.90 -10.64 -8.21
C ALA A 100 -3.89 -11.79 -8.33
N THR A 101 -2.62 -11.40 -8.44
CA THR A 101 -1.44 -12.26 -8.36
C THR A 101 -0.61 -11.82 -7.17
N LEU A 102 -0.41 -12.72 -6.22
CA LEU A 102 0.41 -12.55 -5.03
C LEU A 102 1.75 -13.26 -5.25
N ILE A 103 2.84 -12.55 -5.02
CA ILE A 103 4.20 -13.05 -5.16
C ILE A 103 4.86 -13.01 -3.78
N TYR A 104 5.17 -14.18 -3.24
CA TYR A 104 5.76 -14.32 -1.92
C TYR A 104 7.12 -13.63 -1.89
N SER A 105 7.24 -12.65 -1.00
CA SER A 105 8.49 -11.95 -0.75
C SER A 105 9.31 -12.79 0.22
N GLN A 106 10.30 -13.50 -0.31
CA GLN A 106 11.31 -14.12 0.52
C GLN A 106 12.14 -13.00 1.12
N GLU A 107 11.96 -12.73 2.40
CA GLU A 107 12.98 -12.06 3.19
C GLU A 107 14.13 -13.07 3.28
N GLU A 108 14.96 -13.16 2.23
CA GLU A 108 16.34 -13.55 2.46
C GLU A 108 16.82 -12.53 3.46
N ALA A 109 16.99 -12.97 4.71
CA ALA A 109 17.77 -12.27 5.69
C ALA A 109 19.21 -12.24 5.17
N VAL A 110 19.47 -11.43 4.14
CA VAL A 110 20.71 -10.71 4.09
C VAL A 110 20.66 -9.89 5.35
N ALA A 111 21.31 -10.40 6.40
CA ALA A 111 21.56 -9.66 7.61
C ALA A 111 21.95 -8.26 7.15
N VAL A 112 21.09 -7.29 7.42
CA VAL A 112 21.38 -5.90 7.13
C VAL A 112 22.52 -5.56 8.08
N ASP A 113 23.75 -5.82 7.64
CA ASP A 113 24.90 -5.09 8.15
C ASP A 113 24.46 -3.65 8.03
N SER A 114 24.31 -3.01 9.18
CA SER A 114 23.68 -1.71 9.35
C SER A 114 24.59 -0.60 8.83
N LYS A 115 25.06 -0.74 7.60
CA LYS A 115 25.55 0.32 6.74
C LYS A 115 24.44 0.71 5.77
N CYS A 116 23.31 1.16 6.32
CA CYS A 116 22.81 2.44 5.82
C CYS A 116 24.01 3.37 5.95
N ALA A 117 24.75 3.58 4.86
CA ALA A 117 25.88 4.48 4.89
C ALA A 117 25.31 5.81 5.35
N ILE A 118 25.59 6.19 6.59
CA ILE A 118 25.47 7.56 7.03
C ILE A 118 26.51 8.28 6.17
N VAL A 119 26.10 8.71 4.98
CA VAL A 119 26.90 9.59 4.16
C VAL A 119 26.95 10.86 4.97
N LYS A 120 28.10 11.13 5.61
CA LYS A 120 28.34 12.43 6.21
C LYS A 120 28.13 13.45 5.10
N LEU A 121 27.08 14.25 5.22
CA LEU A 121 26.79 15.32 4.29
C LEU A 121 28.00 16.26 4.29
N ASN A 122 28.75 16.27 3.20
CA ASN A 122 29.86 17.20 3.03
C ASN A 122 29.25 18.59 2.83
N ALA A 123 29.14 19.37 3.91
CA ALA A 123 28.58 20.71 3.87
C ALA A 123 29.30 21.62 2.85
N ASP A 124 30.58 21.37 2.59
CA ASP A 124 31.40 22.11 1.62
C ASP A 124 31.04 21.83 0.15
N LYS A 125 30.38 20.70 -0.12
CA LYS A 125 29.88 20.29 -1.45
C LYS A 125 28.42 20.72 -1.66
N LEU A 126 27.76 21.28 -0.65
CA LEU A 126 26.42 21.82 -0.82
C LEU A 126 26.48 23.03 -1.75
N PRO A 127 25.51 23.19 -2.66
CA PRO A 127 25.41 24.40 -3.47
C PRO A 127 25.34 25.62 -2.53
N LYS A 128 26.32 26.52 -2.64
CA LYS A 128 26.37 27.79 -1.91
C LYS A 128 25.41 28.78 -2.56
N ALA A 129 24.12 28.48 -2.52
CA ALA A 129 23.09 29.43 -2.86
C ALA A 129 21.80 29.02 -2.17
N LEU A 130 21.47 29.73 -1.09
CA LEU A 130 20.08 29.94 -0.75
C LEU A 130 19.45 30.59 -1.98
N ASP A 131 18.61 29.83 -2.68
CA ASP A 131 17.72 30.41 -3.68
C ASP A 131 16.95 31.55 -3.00
N ASN A 132 16.67 32.64 -3.70
CA ASN A 132 16.00 33.84 -3.15
C ASN A 132 14.59 33.56 -2.59
N ARG A 133 14.12 32.30 -2.69
CA ARG A 133 12.91 31.75 -2.10
C ARG A 133 13.03 31.53 -0.59
N SER A 134 14.24 31.49 -0.04
CA SER A 134 14.50 31.32 1.41
C SER A 134 14.62 32.65 2.13
N ARG A 135 13.72 33.61 1.87
CA ARG A 135 13.65 34.83 2.68
C ARG A 135 13.06 34.48 4.05
N PRO A 136 13.71 34.83 5.17
CA PRO A 136 13.07 34.72 6.48
C PRO A 136 11.76 35.49 6.45
N ARG A 137 10.66 34.84 6.85
CA ARG A 137 9.38 35.52 7.04
C ARG A 137 9.61 36.62 8.08
N PRO A 138 9.27 37.89 7.80
CA PRO A 138 9.42 38.93 8.80
C PRO A 138 8.62 38.55 10.06
N PRO A 139 9.14 38.83 11.26
CA PRO A 139 8.43 38.53 12.50
C PRO A 139 7.06 39.23 12.48
N PHE A 140 6.03 38.50 12.91
CA PHE A 140 4.68 39.04 13.06
C PHE A 140 4.74 40.25 14.00
N ALA A 141 4.45 41.45 13.47
CA ALA A 141 4.25 42.61 14.32
C ALA A 141 2.86 42.52 14.96
N PRO A 142 2.71 42.74 16.28
CA PRO A 142 1.40 42.78 16.91
C PRO A 142 0.59 43.97 16.37
N PRO A 143 -0.74 43.85 16.27
CA PRO A 143 -1.59 44.91 15.75
C PRO A 143 -1.51 46.16 16.64
N ARG A 144 -1.36 47.31 15.99
CA ARG A 144 -1.34 48.63 16.64
C ARG A 144 -2.72 48.89 17.27
N PRO A 145 -2.82 49.34 18.53
CA PRO A 145 -4.12 49.67 19.12
C PRO A 145 -4.75 50.87 18.39
N PRO A 146 -6.09 50.93 18.30
CA PRO A 146 -6.79 52.02 17.62
C PRO A 146 -6.55 53.33 18.36
N ALA A 147 -6.31 54.39 17.59
CA ALA A 147 -6.29 55.76 18.10
C ALA A 147 -7.72 56.17 18.51
N SER A 148 -7.83 56.85 19.65
CA SER A 148 -9.06 57.49 20.14
C SER A 148 -9.59 58.56 19.20
#